data_AF-A0A849WLT7-F1
#
_entry.id   AF-A0A849WLT7-F1
#
_cell.length_a   1.000
_cell.length_b   1.000
_cell.length_c   1.000
_cell.angle_alpha   90.00
_cell.angle_beta   90.00
_cell.angle_gamma   90.00
#
_symmetry.space_group_name_H-M   'P 1'
#
loop_
_entity.id
_entity.type
_entity.pdbx_description
1 polymer ?
#
loop_
_entity_poly.entity_id
_entity_poly.type
_entity_poly.pdbx_seq_one_letter_code
_entity_poly.pdbx_strand_id
1 'polypeptide(L)'
;MQPNDMQIALEVLFKMKESLMESLVEELIRCKDDDASSFNVQEIEDRFAIRIANLNTLIATMQEPTNPFEEVLPTRVATNVYETTKNKLAKKLQELVEFVHPDDILHLSIVPTHGNKYLIVLATAE
;
A
#
# COMPACT_ATOMS: atom_id res chain seq x y z
N MET A 1 24.58 9.63 -12.51
CA MET A 1 23.68 8.55 -12.96
C MET A 1 22.92 9.06 -14.16
N GLN A 2 22.81 8.28 -15.23
CA GLN A 2 21.91 8.67 -16.32
C GLN A 2 20.46 8.52 -15.83
N PRO A 3 19.50 9.32 -16.36
CA PRO A 3 18.08 9.22 -15.97
C PRO A 3 17.53 7.78 -16.06
N ASN A 4 18.05 7.00 -17.01
CA ASN A 4 17.71 5.60 -17.22
C ASN A 4 18.18 4.68 -16.07
N ASP A 5 19.36 4.93 -15.49
CA ASP A 5 19.91 4.10 -14.40
C ASP A 5 19.08 4.22 -13.12
N MET A 6 18.58 5.42 -12.84
CA MET A 6 17.76 5.70 -11.65
C MET A 6 16.37 5.10 -11.79
N GLN A 7 15.78 5.19 -12.98
CA GLN A 7 14.50 4.55 -13.28
C GLN A 7 14.58 3.03 -13.18
N ILE A 8 15.63 2.41 -13.73
CA ILE A 8 15.88 0.96 -13.59
C ILE A 8 16.04 0.57 -12.12
N ALA A 9 16.78 1.36 -11.34
CA ALA A 9 16.96 1.08 -9.91
C ALA A 9 15.64 1.19 -9.12
N LEU A 10 14.79 2.17 -9.44
CA LEU A 10 13.45 2.29 -8.86
C LEU A 10 12.56 1.10 -9.22
N GLU A 11 12.57 0.67 -10.49
CA GLU A 11 11.82 -0.52 -10.93
C GLU A 11 12.27 -1.78 -10.18
N VAL A 12 13.58 -1.93 -9.94
CA VAL A 12 14.12 -3.03 -9.13
C VAL A 12 13.62 -2.93 -7.69
N LEU A 13 13.64 -1.75 -7.07
CA LEU A 13 13.15 -1.56 -5.70
C LEU A 13 11.65 -1.85 -5.58
N PHE A 14 10.84 -1.46 -6.57
CA PHE A 14 9.41 -1.79 -6.61
C PHE A 14 9.19 -3.31 -6.70
N LYS A 15 9.89 -4.00 -7.61
CA LYS A 15 9.82 -5.47 -7.71
C LYS A 15 10.25 -6.17 -6.42
N MET A 16 11.28 -5.65 -5.75
CA MET A 16 11.72 -6.18 -4.46
C MET A 16 10.65 -5.98 -3.38
N LYS A 17 9.98 -4.83 -3.36
CA LYS A 17 8.87 -4.55 -2.43
C LYS A 17 7.68 -5.47 -2.67
N GLU A 18 7.28 -5.67 -3.93
CA GLU A 18 6.20 -6.60 -4.30
C GLU A 18 6.50 -8.03 -3.85
N SER A 19 7.70 -8.54 -4.19
CA SER A 19 8.13 -9.89 -3.79
C SER A 19 8.17 -10.08 -2.26
N LEU A 20 8.55 -9.02 -1.52
CA LEU A 20 8.61 -9.07 -0.07
C LEU A 20 7.20 -9.06 0.56
N MET A 21 6.24 -8.36 -0.05
CA MET A 21 4.83 -8.40 0.35
C MET A 21 4.19 -9.75 0.05
N GLU A 22 4.48 -10.35 -1.11
CA GLU A 22 4.02 -11.69 -1.45
C GLU A 22 4.55 -12.72 -0.44
N SER A 23 5.84 -12.62 -0.09
CA SER A 23 6.46 -13.50 0.90
C SER A 23 5.84 -13.37 2.29
N LEU A 24 5.51 -12.14 2.72
CA LEU A 24 4.80 -11.90 3.98
C LEU A 24 3.42 -12.59 3.97
N VAL A 25 2.66 -12.43 2.89
CA VAL A 25 1.33 -13.04 2.76
C VAL A 25 1.43 -14.56 2.76
N GLU A 26 2.39 -15.14 2.05
CA GLU A 26 2.61 -16.59 2.06
C GLU A 26 2.95 -17.13 3.45
N GLU A 27 3.82 -16.45 4.20
CA GLU A 27 4.18 -16.88 5.55
C GLU A 27 3.00 -16.76 6.53
N LEU A 28 2.24 -15.67 6.46
CA LEU A 28 1.02 -15.50 7.28
C LEU A 28 -0.03 -16.58 6.97
N ILE A 29 -0.17 -16.98 5.70
CA ILE A 29 -1.07 -18.07 5.30
C ILE A 29 -0.58 -19.41 5.86
N ARG A 30 0.74 -19.68 5.83
CA ARG A 30 1.31 -20.93 6.38
C ARG A 30 1.11 -21.03 7.89
N CYS A 31 1.16 -19.90 8.60
CA CYS A 31 0.89 -19.85 10.04
C CYS A 31 -0.59 -19.93 10.42
N LYS A 32 -1.52 -20.00 9.45
CA LYS A 32 -2.96 -20.08 9.71
C LYS A 32 -3.41 -21.46 10.23
N ASP A 33 -2.71 -22.51 9.83
CA ASP A 33 -3.07 -23.90 10.16
C ASP A 33 -2.26 -24.47 11.34
N ASP A 34 -1.18 -23.80 11.74
CA ASP A 34 -0.45 -24.09 12.97
C ASP A 34 -1.15 -23.35 14.13
N ASP A 35 -1.54 -24.07 15.18
CA ASP A 35 -2.17 -23.56 16.41
C ASP A 35 -1.20 -22.70 17.27
N ALA A 36 -0.29 -21.98 16.62
CA ALA A 36 0.87 -21.31 17.21
C ALA A 36 0.57 -19.83 17.48
N SER A 37 0.23 -19.56 18.74
CA SER A 37 0.49 -18.34 19.52
C SER A 37 0.74 -17.04 18.75
N SER A 38 -0.04 -16.01 19.03
CA SER A 38 0.07 -14.62 18.54
C SER A 38 1.50 -14.05 18.43
N PHE A 39 2.44 -14.57 19.22
CA PHE A 39 3.86 -14.23 19.19
C PHE A 39 4.55 -14.55 17.85
N ASN A 40 4.26 -15.70 17.22
CA ASN A 40 4.91 -16.07 15.95
C ASN A 40 4.47 -15.18 14.79
N VAL A 41 3.18 -14.82 14.76
CA VAL A 41 2.63 -13.89 13.77
C VAL A 41 3.23 -12.51 13.95
N GLN A 42 3.34 -12.04 15.19
CA GLN A 42 3.93 -10.74 15.49
C GLN A 42 5.43 -10.67 15.13
N GLU A 43 6.19 -11.75 15.35
CA GLU A 43 7.59 -11.83 14.94
C GLU A 43 7.76 -11.80 13.41
N ILE A 44 6.84 -12.44 12.68
CA ILE A 44 6.79 -12.36 11.21
C ILE A 44 6.49 -10.92 10.79
N GLU A 45 5.45 -10.30 11.33
CA GLU A 45 5.07 -8.91 11.03
C GLU A 45 6.24 -7.94 11.29
N ASP A 46 6.89 -8.02 12.43
CA ASP A 46 8.03 -7.16 12.80
C ASP A 46 9.21 -7.33 11.83
N ARG A 47 9.50 -8.58 11.45
CA ARG A 47 10.58 -8.90 10.50
C ARG A 47 10.34 -8.29 9.12
N PHE A 48 9.11 -8.36 8.62
CA PHE A 48 8.76 -7.81 7.32
C PHE A 48 8.59 -6.28 7.39
N ALA A 49 8.03 -5.73 8.47
CA ALA A 49 7.82 -4.29 8.65
C ALA A 49 9.14 -3.50 8.53
N ILE A 50 10.22 -3.96 9.17
CA ILE A 50 11.54 -3.29 9.09
C ILE A 50 12.06 -3.29 7.65
N ARG A 51 11.92 -4.41 6.94
CA ARG A 51 12.42 -4.56 5.56
C ARG A 51 11.62 -3.71 4.57
N ILE A 52 10.29 -3.66 4.74
CA ILE A 52 9.39 -2.82 3.95
C ILE A 52 9.69 -1.34 4.21
N ALA A 53 9.86 -0.95 5.48
CA ALA A 53 10.21 0.42 5.85
C ALA A 53 11.52 0.87 5.21
N ASN A 54 12.56 0.03 5.26
CA ASN A 54 13.85 0.33 4.63
C ASN A 54 13.74 0.46 3.10
N LEU A 55 12.97 -0.42 2.45
CA LEU A 55 12.73 -0.32 1.00
C LEU A 55 11.95 0.96 0.65
N ASN A 56 10.93 1.32 1.43
CA ASN A 56 10.17 2.55 1.23
C ASN A 56 11.04 3.80 1.37
N THR A 57 11.94 3.83 2.37
CA THR A 57 12.89 4.93 2.55
C THR A 57 13.84 5.04 1.35
N LEU A 58 14.38 3.92 0.87
CA LEU A 58 15.26 3.91 -0.31
C LEU A 58 14.53 4.39 -1.57
N ILE A 59 13.29 3.94 -1.80
CA ILE A 59 12.46 4.41 -2.91
C ILE A 59 12.23 5.92 -2.80
N ALA A 60 11.83 6.42 -1.64
CA ALA A 60 11.58 7.84 -1.40
C ALA A 60 12.84 8.69 -1.66
N THR A 61 13.98 8.30 -1.07
CA THR A 61 15.26 9.00 -1.26
C THR A 61 15.73 8.99 -2.72
N MET A 62 15.41 7.94 -3.48
CA MET A 62 15.73 7.87 -4.90
C MET A 62 14.77 8.65 -5.79
N GLN A 63 13.56 8.96 -5.31
CA GLN A 63 12.59 9.81 -6.02
C GLN A 63 12.84 11.31 -5.78
N GLU A 64 13.40 11.68 -4.61
CA GLU A 64 13.73 13.07 -4.22
C GLU A 64 14.64 13.88 -5.19
N PRO A 65 15.56 13.31 -6.00
CA PRO A 65 16.39 14.11 -6.91
C PRO A 65 15.73 14.39 -8.27
N THR A 66 14.59 13.79 -8.58
CA THR A 66 13.87 14.02 -9.84
C THR A 66 12.70 14.98 -9.62
N ASN A 67 12.95 16.22 -10.00
CA ASN A 67 11.97 17.21 -10.43
C ASN A 67 11.31 18.07 -9.33
N PRO A 68 11.64 19.37 -9.21
CA PRO A 68 10.88 20.33 -8.38
C PRO A 68 9.49 20.68 -8.95
N PHE A 69 9.07 20.04 -10.06
CA PHE A 69 7.81 20.33 -10.76
C PHE A 69 7.03 19.10 -11.27
N GLU A 70 7.47 17.87 -10.96
CA GLU A 70 6.60 16.71 -11.14
C GLU A 70 6.24 16.18 -9.77
N GLU A 71 4.95 16.27 -9.46
CA GLU A 71 4.29 15.54 -8.38
C GLU A 71 4.52 14.04 -8.59
N VAL A 72 5.72 13.56 -8.24
CA VAL A 72 5.88 12.19 -7.80
C VAL A 72 5.18 12.16 -6.44
N LEU A 73 3.85 12.04 -6.50
CA LEU A 73 3.01 11.79 -5.34
C LEU A 73 3.75 10.73 -4.54
N PRO A 74 4.19 11.03 -3.30
CA PRO A 74 4.74 10.00 -2.45
C PRO A 74 3.69 8.90 -2.48
N THR A 75 4.11 7.66 -2.70
CA THR A 75 3.22 6.52 -2.48
C THR A 75 2.95 6.48 -0.98
N ARG A 76 2.16 7.43 -0.48
CA ARG A 76 1.56 7.44 0.83
C ARG A 76 0.82 6.13 0.85
N VAL A 77 1.38 5.22 1.64
CA VAL A 77 0.76 3.97 2.05
C VAL A 77 -0.71 4.28 2.23
N ALA A 78 -1.56 3.61 1.45
CA ALA A 78 -3.00 3.84 1.47
C ALA A 78 -3.46 4.00 2.91
N THR A 79 -3.86 5.22 3.28
CA THR A 79 -4.12 5.55 4.68
C THR A 79 -5.34 4.77 5.17
N ASN A 80 -6.28 4.49 4.25
CA ASN A 80 -7.47 3.71 4.55
C ASN A 80 -7.86 2.78 3.39
N VAL A 81 -8.01 1.49 3.69
CA VAL A 81 -8.53 0.47 2.75
C VAL A 81 -9.83 -0.10 3.33
N TYR A 82 -10.93 0.01 2.59
CA TYR A 82 -12.24 -0.48 3.00
C TYR A 82 -12.77 -1.56 2.06
N GLU A 83 -13.25 -2.68 2.59
CA GLU A 83 -13.97 -3.67 1.81
C GLU A 83 -15.49 -3.45 1.91
N THR A 84 -16.20 -3.46 0.80
CA THR A 84 -17.66 -3.35 0.76
C THR A 84 -18.28 -4.25 -0.31
N THR A 85 -19.56 -4.58 -0.16
CA THR A 85 -20.30 -5.33 -1.18
C THR A 85 -20.89 -4.38 -2.22
N LYS A 86 -21.14 -4.87 -3.44
CA LYS A 86 -21.73 -4.08 -4.53
C LYS A 86 -22.93 -3.23 -4.10
N ASN A 87 -23.84 -3.81 -3.32
CA ASN A 87 -25.08 -3.16 -2.88
C ASN A 87 -24.85 -2.05 -1.85
N LYS A 88 -23.72 -2.08 -1.13
CA LYS A 88 -23.36 -1.10 -0.09
C LYS A 88 -22.33 -0.08 -0.56
N LEU A 89 -21.75 -0.27 -1.75
CA LEU A 89 -20.69 0.58 -2.30
C LEU A 89 -21.10 2.06 -2.40
N ALA A 90 -22.27 2.34 -3.00
CA ALA A 90 -22.75 3.71 -3.17
C ALA A 90 -22.89 4.45 -1.83
N LYS A 91 -23.52 3.80 -0.85
CA LYS A 91 -23.67 4.35 0.50
C LYS A 91 -22.31 4.58 1.16
N LYS A 92 -21.37 3.63 1.02
CA LYS A 92 -20.06 3.72 1.66
C LYS A 92 -19.19 4.84 1.06
N LEU A 93 -19.25 5.05 -0.25
CA LEU A 93 -18.58 6.17 -0.90
C LEU A 93 -19.16 7.51 -0.45
N GLN A 94 -20.48 7.60 -0.34
CA GLN A 94 -21.14 8.81 0.16
C GLN A 94 -20.70 9.15 1.58
N GLU A 95 -20.71 8.17 2.50
CA GLU A 95 -20.19 8.36 3.85
C GLU A 95 -18.74 8.86 3.83
N LEU A 96 -17.85 8.25 3.03
CA LEU A 96 -16.44 8.63 2.98
C LEU A 96 -16.21 10.08 2.51
N VAL A 97 -17.01 10.54 1.55
CA VAL A 97 -16.94 11.93 1.05
C VAL A 97 -17.57 12.92 2.04
N GLU A 98 -18.49 12.49 2.89
CA GLU A 98 -19.08 13.34 3.94
C GLU A 98 -18.10 13.64 5.09
N PHE A 99 -17.11 12.76 5.33
CA PHE A 99 -16.16 12.90 6.43
C PHE A 99 -14.78 13.39 6.02
N VAL A 100 -14.49 13.51 4.72
CA VAL A 100 -13.19 13.95 4.20
C VAL A 100 -13.40 15.12 3.26
N HIS A 101 -12.73 16.25 3.53
CA HIS A 101 -12.82 17.40 2.64
C HIS A 101 -12.23 17.03 1.27
N PRO A 102 -12.83 17.43 0.14
CA PRO A 102 -12.33 17.06 -1.19
C PRO A 102 -10.87 17.43 -1.43
N ASP A 103 -10.43 18.54 -0.83
CA ASP A 103 -9.05 19.04 -0.93
C ASP A 103 -8.03 18.17 -0.18
N ASP A 104 -8.50 17.36 0.77
CA ASP A 104 -7.67 16.44 1.54
C ASP A 104 -7.55 15.06 0.88
N ILE A 105 -8.27 14.81 -0.23
CA ILE A 105 -8.24 13.51 -0.92
C ILE A 105 -7.10 13.51 -1.94
N LEU A 106 -6.04 12.78 -1.65
CA LEU A 106 -4.90 12.59 -2.56
C LEU A 106 -5.15 11.47 -3.58
N HIS A 107 -5.87 10.42 -3.19
CA HIS A 107 -6.17 9.29 -4.07
C HIS A 107 -7.44 8.57 -3.63
N LEU A 108 -8.29 8.23 -4.60
CA LEU A 108 -9.45 7.35 -4.39
C LEU A 108 -9.52 6.34 -5.54
N SER A 109 -9.38 5.05 -5.25
CA SER A 109 -9.64 3.99 -6.22
C SER A 109 -10.60 2.95 -5.68
N ILE A 110 -11.39 2.38 -6.60
CA ILE A 110 -12.34 1.32 -6.32
C ILE A 110 -11.92 0.10 -7.15
N VAL A 111 -11.49 -0.95 -6.48
CA VAL A 111 -10.99 -2.18 -7.11
C VAL A 111 -12.01 -3.30 -6.90
N PRO A 112 -12.57 -3.90 -7.97
CA PRO A 112 -13.43 -5.06 -7.83
C PRO A 112 -12.62 -6.27 -7.35
N THR A 113 -13.18 -7.04 -6.42
CA THR A 113 -12.58 -8.28 -5.91
C THR A 113 -13.45 -9.50 -6.18
N HIS A 114 -12.87 -10.69 -5.97
CA HIS A 114 -13.60 -11.94 -6.07
C HIS A 114 -14.78 -11.97 -5.07
N GLY A 115 -15.95 -12.44 -5.52
CA GLY A 115 -17.13 -12.57 -4.66
C GLY A 115 -18.06 -11.36 -4.60
N ASN A 116 -18.11 -10.51 -5.64
CA ASN A 116 -19.03 -9.36 -5.76
C ASN A 116 -18.81 -8.28 -4.67
N LYS A 117 -17.54 -8.12 -4.31
CA LYS A 117 -17.04 -7.14 -3.36
C LYS A 117 -16.14 -6.12 -4.07
N TYR A 118 -15.89 -5.02 -3.39
CA TYR A 118 -15.09 -3.90 -3.86
C TYR A 118 -14.18 -3.44 -2.73
N LEU A 119 -12.92 -3.19 -3.05
CA LEU A 119 -11.98 -2.48 -2.19
C LEU A 119 -12.01 -1.00 -2.56
N ILE A 120 -12.19 -0.14 -1.57
CA ILE A 120 -12.06 1.30 -1.68
C ILE A 120 -10.72 1.66 -1.05
N VAL A 121 -9.81 2.19 -1.86
CA VAL A 121 -8.49 2.64 -1.41
C VAL A 121 -8.53 4.16 -1.38
N LEU A 122 -8.38 4.74 -0.20
CA LEU A 122 -8.35 6.18 0.02
C LEU A 122 -7.00 6.57 0.61
N ALA A 123 -6.35 7.55 -0.02
CA ALA A 123 -5.20 8.24 0.56
C ALA A 123 -5.58 9.71 0.77
N THR A 124 -5.26 10.23 1.96
CA THR A 124 -5.55 11.62 2.33
C THR A 124 -4.27 12.39 2.65
N ALA A 125 -4.31 13.70 2.40
CA ALA A 125 -3.36 14.67 2.89
C ALA A 125 -3.62 14.84 4.39
N GLU A 126 -2.93 14.07 5.25
CA GLU A 126 -2.74 14.47 6.67
C GLU A 126 -2.42 15.97 6.78
#